data_AF-A0A529FZ57-F1
#
_entry.id   AF-A0A529FZ57-F1
#
_cell.length_a   1.000
_cell.length_b   1.000
_cell.length_c   1.000
_cell.angle_alpha   90.00
_cell.angle_beta   90.00
_cell.angle_gamma   90.00
#
_symmetry.space_group_name_H-M   'P 1'
#
loop_
_entity.id
_entity.type
_entity.pdbx_description
1 polymer ?
#
loop_
_entity_poly.entity_id
_entity_poly.type
_entity_poly.pdbx_seq_one_letter_code
_entity_poly.pdbx_strand_id
1 'polypeptide(L)' 'MASLEQYRAKRDFRKTAEPAGKLSRSGKKAAGIFVIHKHAATRLHYDLRLEHDGVLWSWAVTRGPSLD' A
#
# COMPACT_ATOMS: atom_id res chain seq x y z
N MET A 1 -7.29 -7.94 -12.81
CA MET A 1 -6.85 -8.93 -11.79
C MET A 1 -5.35 -9.13 -11.93
N ALA A 2 -4.53 -8.33 -11.26
CA ALA A 2 -3.09 -8.58 -11.22
C ALA A 2 -2.83 -9.74 -10.23
N SER A 3 -2.40 -10.90 -10.72
CA SER A 3 -2.14 -12.06 -9.88
C SER A 3 -0.86 -11.85 -9.06
N LEU A 4 -0.92 -12.12 -7.76
CA LEU A 4 0.23 -12.01 -6.84
C LEU A 4 1.30 -13.10 -7.08
N GLU A 5 1.11 -13.96 -8.08
CA GLU A 5 2.02 -15.07 -8.40
C GLU A 5 3.44 -14.60 -8.72
N GLN A 6 3.60 -13.61 -9.60
CA GLN A 6 4.93 -13.10 -9.94
C GLN A 6 5.62 -12.42 -8.75
N TYR A 7 4.85 -11.73 -7.89
CA TYR A 7 5.38 -11.12 -6.67
C TYR A 7 5.85 -12.20 -5.67
N ARG A 8 5.04 -13.24 -5.48
CA ARG A 8 5.37 -14.36 -4.59
C ARG A 8 6.54 -15.19 -5.10
N ALA A 9 6.65 -15.41 -6.41
CA ALA A 9 7.78 -16.13 -7.01
C ALA A 9 9.13 -15.42 -6.79
N LYS A 10 9.13 -14.09 -6.68
CA LYS A 10 10.34 -13.28 -6.43
C LYS A 10 10.70 -13.15 -4.95
N ARG A 11 9.92 -13.72 -4.01
CA ARG A 11 10.13 -13.55 -2.57
C ARG A 11 10.16 -14.88 -1.84
N ASP A 12 11.22 -15.13 -1.06
CA ASP A 12 11.25 -16.21 -0.08
C ASP A 12 10.76 -15.68 1.28
N PHE A 13 9.47 -15.89 1.56
CA PHE A 13 8.80 -15.45 2.80
C PHE A 13 9.29 -16.18 4.05
N ARG A 14 10.20 -17.17 3.93
CA ARG A 14 10.87 -17.79 5.09
C ARG A 14 12.10 -17.00 5.54
N LYS A 15 12.66 -16.16 4.67
CA LYS A 15 13.81 -15.29 4.97
C LYS A 15 13.41 -13.85 5.28
N THR A 16 12.23 -13.43 4.84
CA THR A 16 11.72 -12.06 4.97
C THR A 16 10.60 -12.02 6.01
N ALA A 17 10.63 -11.04 6.92
CA ALA A 17 9.58 -10.81 7.92
C ALA A 17 8.30 -10.15 7.34
N GLU A 18 8.27 -9.88 6.03
CA GLU A 18 7.08 -9.31 5.39
C GLU A 18 5.98 -10.36 5.26
N PRO A 19 4.73 -10.04 5.62
CA PRO A 19 3.63 -10.96 5.49
C PRO A 19 3.34 -11.25 4.01
N ALA A 20 3.10 -12.52 3.69
CA ALA A 20 2.61 -12.91 2.37
C ALA A 20 1.23 -12.28 2.17
N GLY A 21 1.13 -11.24 1.35
CA GLY A 21 -0.10 -10.51 1.09
C GLY A 21 -1.27 -11.47 0.87
N LYS A 22 -2.20 -11.50 1.82
CA LYS A 22 -3.47 -12.24 1.69
C LYS A 22 -4.44 -11.31 0.96
N LEU A 23 -4.99 -11.78 -0.15
CA LEU A 23 -6.18 -11.18 -0.74
C LEU A 23 -7.31 -11.38 0.28
N SER A 24 -7.57 -10.37 1.12
CA SER A 24 -8.81 -10.35 1.88
C SER A 24 -9.94 -10.23 0.88
N ARG A 25 -10.93 -11.13 0.96
CA ARG A 25 -12.19 -10.94 0.24
C ARG A 25 -12.79 -9.66 0.79
N SER A 26 -12.92 -8.63 -0.05
CA SER A 26 -13.52 -7.34 0.31
C SER A 26 -14.83 -7.59 1.05
N GLY A 27 -14.79 -7.49 2.38
CA GLY A 27 -15.93 -7.67 3.24
C GLY A 27 -16.73 -6.37 3.19
N LYS A 28 -17.87 -6.40 2.50
CA LYS A 28 -18.94 -5.38 2.48
C LYS A 28 -18.44 -3.93 2.36
N LYS A 29 -18.44 -3.37 1.13
CA LYS A 29 -18.47 -1.91 0.80
C LYS A 29 -18.17 -0.98 2.01
N ALA A 30 -17.02 -1.14 2.64
CA ALA A 30 -16.58 -0.21 3.66
C ALA A 30 -16.19 1.04 2.87
N ALA A 31 -16.57 2.21 3.34
CA ALA A 31 -16.11 3.45 2.73
C ALA A 31 -14.58 3.35 2.55
N GLY A 32 -14.08 3.53 1.33
CA GLY A 32 -12.69 3.25 0.99
C GLY A 32 -11.74 3.95 1.96
N ILE A 33 -10.76 3.21 2.49
CA ILE A 33 -9.82 3.75 3.47
C ILE A 33 -8.73 4.53 2.74
N PHE A 34 -8.33 5.67 3.30
CA PHE A 34 -7.10 6.34 2.89
C PHE A 34 -6.18 6.58 4.08
N VAL A 35 -4.87 6.62 3.79
CA VAL A 35 -3.83 6.92 4.77
C VAL A 35 -2.87 7.93 4.16
N ILE A 36 -2.51 8.94 4.95
CA ILE A 36 -1.41 9.85 4.65
C ILE A 36 -0.36 9.62 5.73
N HIS A 37 0.77 9.04 5.35
CA HIS A 37 1.87 8.79 6.29
C HIS A 37 3.00 9.79 6.04
N LYS A 38 3.37 10.57 7.06
CA LYS A 38 4.56 11.41 7.03
C LYS A 38 5.80 10.53 7.14
N HIS A 39 6.59 10.46 6.07
CA HIS A 39 7.77 9.63 5.98
C HIS A 39 9.05 10.48 6.04
N ALA A 40 9.69 10.48 7.21
CA ALA A 40 10.96 11.15 7.44
C ALA A 40 12.16 10.23 7.12
N ALA A 41 12.30 9.85 5.83
CA ALA A 41 13.47 9.14 5.32
C ALA A 41 14.61 10.14 4.99
N THR A 42 15.53 9.79 4.07
CA THR A 42 16.59 10.69 3.59
C THR A 42 16.05 12.02 3.04
N ARG A 43 14.87 12.00 2.43
CA ARG A 43 14.10 13.21 2.08
C ARG A 43 12.72 13.09 2.70
N LEU A 44 12.28 14.15 3.38
CA LEU A 44 10.93 14.22 3.91
C LEU A 44 9.93 14.15 2.74
N HIS A 45 9.01 13.19 2.83
CA HIS A 45 7.90 13.06 1.90
C HIS A 45 6.69 12.47 2.63
N TYR A 46 5.54 12.46 1.96
CA TYR A 46 4.32 11.85 2.44
C TYR A 46 3.95 10.67 1.55
N ASP A 47 3.61 9.54 2.14
CA ASP A 47 3.05 8.41 1.41
C ASP A 47 1.52 8.53 1.44
N LEU A 48 0.91 8.80 0.29
CA LEU A 48 -0.53 8.73 0.09
C LEU A 48 -0.89 7.29 -0.27
N ARG A 49 -1.84 6.70 0.46
CA ARG A 49 -2.36 5.36 0.19
C ARG A 49 -3.87 5.38 0.10
N LEU A 50 -4.42 4.92 -1.01
CA LEU A 50 -5.86 4.83 -1.25
C LEU A 50 -6.26 3.37 -1.44
N GLU A 51 -7.29 2.93 -0.72
CA GLU A 51 -7.86 1.60 -0.93
C GLU A 51 -8.62 1.55 -2.25
N HIS A 52 -8.27 0.58 -3.09
CA HIS A 52 -8.94 0.26 -4.33
C HIS A 52 -8.95 -1.26 -4.50
N ASP A 53 -10.14 -1.86 -4.59
CA ASP A 53 -10.32 -3.31 -4.75
C ASP A 53 -9.53 -4.18 -3.74
N GLY A 54 -9.47 -3.75 -2.47
CA GLY A 54 -8.78 -4.47 -1.41
C GLY A 54 -7.25 -4.36 -1.44
N VAL A 55 -6.69 -3.49 -2.29
CA VAL A 55 -5.27 -3.13 -2.27
C VAL A 55 -5.09 -1.63 -2.01
N LEU A 56 -3.96 -1.25 -1.41
CA LEU A 56 -3.62 0.17 -1.21
C LEU A 56 -2.74 0.65 -2.36
N TRP A 57 -3.33 1.41 -3.28
CA TRP A 57 -2.56 2.16 -4.26
C TRP A 57 -1.76 3.23 -3.52
N SER A 58 -0.46 3.28 -3.78
CA SER A 58 0.48 4.06 -2.96
C SER A 58 1.33 5.00 -3.83
N TRP A 59 1.48 6.25 -3.40
CA TRP A 59 2.28 7.27 -4.08
C TRP A 59 3.11 8.08 -3.08
N ALA A 60 4.34 8.43 -3.46
CA ALA A 60 5.18 9.37 -2.72
C ALA A 60 4.89 10.81 -3.15
N VAL A 61 4.43 11.63 -2.21
CA VAL A 61 4.12 13.06 -2.37
C VAL A 61 5.21 13.87 -1.68
N THR A 62 6.14 14.41 -2.47
CA THR A 62 7.35 15.08 -1.97
C THR A 62 7.07 16.44 -1.32
N ARG A 63 6.00 17.12 -1.72
CA ARG A 63 5.61 18.45 -1.20
C ARG A 63 4.45 18.40 -0.21
N GLY A 64 3.97 17.21 0.15
CA GLY A 64 2.79 17.03 0.99
C GLY A 64 1.47 17.38 0.28
N PRO A 65 0.33 17.09 0.94
CA PRO A 65 -1.00 17.44 0.44
C PRO A 65 -1.27 18.94 0.55
N SER A 66 -1.91 19.51 -0.47
CA SER A 66 -2.46 20.88 -0.46
C SER A 66 -3.94 20.83 -0.06
N LEU A 67 -4.40 21.86 0.66
CA LEU A 67 -5.80 22.05 1.06
C LEU A 67 -6.55 23.06 0.18
N ASP A 68 -5.82 23.68 -0.76
CA ASP A 68 -6.29 24.68 -1.71
C ASP A 68 -6.65 24.04 -3.06
#